data_AF-A0A8B6ERU1-F1
#
_entry.id   AF-A0A8B6ERU1-F1
#
_cell.length_a   1.000
_cell.length_b   1.000
_cell.length_c   1.000
_cell.angle_alpha   90.00
_cell.angle_beta   90.00
_cell.angle_gamma   90.00
#
_symmetry.space_group_name_H-M   'P 1'
#
loop_
_entity.id
_entity.type
_entity.pdbx_description
1 polymer ?
#
loop_
_entity_poly.entity_id
_entity_poly.type
_entity_poly.pdbx_seq_one_letter_code
_entity_poly.pdbx_strand_id
1 'polypeptide(L)'
;MTLQKYKKQTKRDGGSTPSSGSLTGVKDITAKKLYDKVYAGSSSPRRLQDAIDNIVRYNNKVDQDHYNEAAWHFNGEQIEQSNLKLQGIRTQLLLELNKPNPDYELSRQLIGQCLHLLQMFYSNTNWIEDNGANKYTAV
;
A
#
# COMPACT_ATOMS: atom_id res chain seq x y z
N MET A 1 22.07 17.38 4.07
CA MET A 1 21.03 17.21 3.03
C MET A 1 19.68 17.09 3.72
N THR A 2 18.90 18.18 3.71
CA THR A 2 17.84 18.44 4.71
C THR A 2 16.48 17.84 4.32
N LEU A 3 15.92 17.01 5.19
CA LEU A 3 14.59 16.36 5.09
C LEU A 3 13.43 17.36 5.29
N GLN A 4 13.26 18.32 4.37
CA GLN A 4 12.25 19.40 4.46
C GLN A 4 11.26 19.42 3.28
N LYS A 5 10.98 18.29 2.61
CA LYS A 5 10.07 18.27 1.43
C LYS A 5 8.83 17.38 1.53
N TYR A 6 8.39 16.99 2.73
CA TYR A 6 7.13 16.26 2.92
C TYR A 6 6.09 17.02 3.76
N LYS A 7 6.02 18.34 3.62
CA LYS A 7 4.82 19.12 3.96
C LYS A 7 4.19 19.68 2.69
N LYS A 8 3.79 18.80 1.77
CA LYS A 8 2.75 19.17 0.81
C LYS A 8 1.43 19.04 1.56
N GLN A 9 0.96 20.16 2.07
CA GLN A 9 -0.40 20.32 2.54
C GLN A 9 -1.31 20.05 1.34
N THR A 10 -1.71 18.79 1.16
CA THR A 10 -2.69 18.42 0.16
C THR A 10 -4.06 18.78 0.72
N LYS A 11 -4.40 20.07 0.72
CA LYS A 11 -5.79 20.42 0.48
C LYS A 11 -6.07 19.91 -0.94
N ARG A 12 -6.50 18.66 -1.06
CA ARG A 12 -7.19 18.21 -2.26
C ARG A 12 -8.49 19.00 -2.26
N ASP A 13 -8.73 19.73 -3.34
CA ASP A 13 -9.87 20.62 -3.46
C ASP A 13 -11.16 19.91 -3.05
N GLY A 14 -11.82 20.43 -2.01
CA GLY A 14 -13.17 20.05 -1.60
C GLY A 14 -13.34 19.16 -0.36
N GLY A 15 -12.29 18.87 0.42
CA GLY A 15 -12.44 18.30 1.77
C GLY A 15 -12.55 19.37 2.86
N SER A 16 -13.52 19.26 3.77
CA SER A 16 -13.58 20.11 4.97
C SER A 16 -12.75 19.49 6.09
N THR A 17 -11.97 20.30 6.81
CA THR A 17 -11.21 19.79 7.97
C THR A 17 -12.21 19.41 9.07
N PRO A 18 -12.26 18.15 9.53
CA PRO A 18 -13.17 17.74 10.59
C PRO A 18 -12.79 18.45 11.90
N SER A 19 -13.78 18.96 12.63
CA SER A 19 -13.53 19.49 13.98
C SER A 19 -13.20 18.35 14.96
N SER A 20 -12.44 18.66 16.01
CA SER A 20 -12.08 17.66 17.02
C SER A 20 -13.33 17.00 17.60
N GLY A 21 -13.36 15.67 17.67
CA GLY A 21 -14.53 14.90 18.12
C GLY A 21 -15.65 14.73 17.08
N SER A 22 -15.62 15.39 15.92
CA SER A 22 -16.70 15.25 14.92
C SER A 22 -16.84 13.85 14.33
N LEU A 23 -15.84 12.99 14.47
CA LEU A 23 -15.84 11.60 14.01
C LEU A 23 -16.20 10.58 15.10
N THR A 24 -16.38 11.02 16.36
CA THR A 24 -16.83 10.12 17.43
C THR A 24 -18.35 9.89 17.31
N GLY A 25 -18.81 8.68 17.64
CA GLY A 25 -20.24 8.30 17.51
C GLY A 25 -20.68 7.78 16.13
N VAL A 26 -19.77 7.62 15.17
CA VAL A 26 -20.08 6.90 13.93
C VAL A 26 -20.24 5.41 14.25
N LYS A 27 -21.48 4.90 14.17
CA LYS A 27 -21.77 3.48 14.31
C LYS A 27 -21.40 2.73 13.02
N ASP A 28 -20.79 1.56 13.15
CA ASP A 28 -20.27 0.73 12.06
C ASP A 28 -19.34 1.53 11.12
N ILE A 29 -18.22 2.00 11.67
CA ILE A 29 -17.19 2.76 10.93
C ILE A 29 -16.73 1.96 9.72
N THR A 30 -16.81 2.60 8.55
CA THR A 30 -16.23 2.10 7.29
C THR A 30 -15.42 3.20 6.62
N ALA A 31 -14.44 2.83 5.79
CA ALA A 31 -13.65 3.78 5.02
C ALA A 31 -14.54 4.72 4.19
N LYS A 32 -15.60 4.17 3.58
CA LYS A 32 -16.61 4.94 2.84
C LYS A 32 -17.31 5.99 3.70
N LYS A 33 -17.81 5.62 4.90
CA LYS A 33 -18.51 6.55 5.80
C LYS A 33 -17.59 7.67 6.29
N LEU A 34 -16.34 7.34 6.64
CA LEU A 34 -15.36 8.33 7.05
C LEU A 34 -15.03 9.28 5.90
N TYR A 35 -14.82 8.74 4.70
CA TYR A 35 -14.50 9.54 3.52
C TYR A 35 -15.63 10.48 3.12
N ASP A 36 -16.87 9.98 3.07
CA ASP A 36 -18.06 10.79 2.78
C ASP A 36 -18.20 11.96 3.77
N LYS A 37 -17.94 11.71 5.06
CA LYS A 37 -18.02 12.74 6.10
C LYS A 37 -16.96 13.84 5.96
N VAL A 38 -15.79 13.55 5.39
CA VAL A 38 -14.70 14.51 5.20
C VAL A 38 -14.76 15.21 3.84
N TYR A 39 -15.25 14.51 2.81
CA TYR A 39 -15.16 14.94 1.40
C TYR A 39 -16.53 15.06 0.72
N ALA A 40 -17.63 15.15 1.49
CA ALA A 40 -19.00 15.26 0.99
C ALA A 40 -19.09 16.27 -0.17
N GLY A 41 -19.36 15.77 -1.39
CA GLY A 41 -19.56 16.58 -2.59
C GLY A 41 -18.32 16.84 -3.47
N SER A 42 -17.10 16.53 -3.02
CA SER A 42 -15.87 16.75 -3.82
C SER A 42 -15.32 15.49 -4.49
N SER A 43 -15.78 14.32 -4.06
CA SER A 43 -15.34 13.04 -4.58
C SER A 43 -16.35 11.94 -4.24
N SER A 44 -16.37 10.87 -5.03
CA SER A 44 -17.34 9.78 -4.84
C SER A 44 -16.84 8.78 -3.79
N PRO A 45 -17.58 8.57 -2.68
CA PRO A 45 -17.25 7.53 -1.70
C PRO A 45 -17.29 6.11 -2.30
N ARG A 46 -18.09 5.90 -3.35
CA ARG A 46 -18.12 4.64 -4.11
C ARG A 46 -16.80 4.40 -4.82
N ARG A 47 -16.25 5.41 -5.51
CA ARG A 47 -14.95 5.30 -6.19
C ARG A 47 -13.81 4.99 -5.22
N LEU A 48 -13.87 5.49 -3.98
CA LEU A 48 -12.91 5.08 -2.95
C LEU A 48 -13.07 3.59 -2.59
N GLN A 49 -14.30 3.13 -2.34
CA GLN A 49 -14.55 1.74 -2.00
C GLN A 49 -14.09 0.81 -3.14
N ASP A 50 -14.45 1.12 -4.39
CA ASP A 50 -14.02 0.35 -5.56
C ASP A 50 -12.48 0.29 -5.65
N ALA A 51 -11.78 1.39 -5.31
CA ALA A 51 -10.32 1.42 -5.28
C ALA A 51 -9.73 0.51 -4.19
N ILE A 52 -10.34 0.47 -3.01
CA ILE A 52 -9.94 -0.43 -1.92
C ILE A 52 -10.19 -1.88 -2.33
N ASP A 53 -11.36 -2.18 -2.90
CA ASP A 53 -11.73 -3.53 -3.32
C ASP A 53 -10.79 -4.06 -4.40
N ASN A 54 -10.38 -3.21 -5.35
CA ASN A 54 -9.36 -3.56 -6.35
C ASN A 54 -8.00 -3.86 -5.71
N ILE A 55 -7.55 -3.07 -4.73
CA ILE A 55 -6.28 -3.33 -4.02
C ILE A 55 -6.35 -4.69 -3.31
N VAL A 56 -7.44 -4.97 -2.58
CA VAL A 56 -7.65 -6.26 -1.89
C VAL A 56 -7.70 -7.41 -2.89
N ARG A 57 -8.38 -7.23 -4.02
CA ARG A 57 -8.44 -8.23 -5.09
C ARG A 57 -7.04 -8.56 -5.62
N TYR A 58 -6.22 -7.56 -5.95
CA TYR A 58 -4.87 -7.80 -6.48
C TYR A 58 -3.89 -8.30 -5.43
N ASN A 59 -4.10 -8.00 -4.15
CA ASN A 59 -3.38 -8.63 -3.06
C ASN A 59 -3.64 -10.15 -3.02
N ASN A 60 -4.91 -10.55 -3.00
CA ASN A 60 -5.31 -11.97 -2.99
C ASN A 60 -4.95 -12.70 -4.29
N LYS A 61 -4.91 -11.98 -5.41
CA LYS A 61 -4.61 -12.56 -6.72
C LYS A 61 -3.16 -13.04 -6.82
N VAL A 62 -2.22 -12.48 -6.04
CA VAL A 62 -0.83 -12.95 -6.01
C VAL A 62 -0.75 -14.42 -5.61
N ASP A 63 -1.53 -14.86 -4.62
CA ASP A 63 -1.56 -16.26 -4.21
C ASP A 63 -1.98 -17.20 -5.35
N GLN A 64 -2.86 -16.75 -6.24
CA GLN A 64 -3.32 -17.54 -7.37
C GLN A 64 -2.31 -17.52 -8.52
N ASP A 65 -1.83 -16.33 -8.87
CA ASP A 65 -0.96 -16.14 -10.05
C ASP A 65 0.47 -16.62 -9.80
N HIS A 66 0.90 -16.65 -8.53
CA HIS A 66 2.28 -16.94 -8.11
C HIS A 66 2.34 -18.01 -7.01
N TYR A 67 1.38 -18.95 -6.98
CA TYR A 67 1.24 -19.95 -5.90
C TYR A 67 2.50 -20.81 -5.65
N ASN A 68 3.33 -21.04 -6.67
CA ASN A 68 4.53 -21.88 -6.61
C ASN A 68 5.85 -21.09 -6.66
N GLU A 69 5.79 -19.75 -6.62
CA GLU A 69 6.97 -18.90 -6.69
C GLU A 69 7.36 -18.40 -5.30
N ALA A 70 8.32 -19.08 -4.66
CA ALA A 70 8.72 -18.79 -3.27
C ALA A 70 9.07 -17.32 -2.99
N ALA A 71 9.64 -16.61 -3.98
CA ALA A 71 9.98 -15.19 -3.86
C ALA A 71 8.78 -14.23 -3.77
N TRP A 72 7.56 -14.67 -4.13
CA TRP A 72 6.33 -13.90 -3.88
C TRP A 72 5.83 -14.06 -2.45
N HIS A 73 6.31 -15.08 -1.76
CA HIS A 73 5.84 -15.51 -0.46
C HIS A 73 6.89 -15.35 0.65
N PHE A 74 8.04 -14.71 0.39
CA PHE A 74 9.16 -14.63 1.34
C PHE A 74 9.51 -16.01 1.95
N ASN A 75 9.44 -17.06 1.12
CA ASN A 75 9.62 -18.45 1.53
C ASN A 75 10.88 -19.05 0.90
N GLY A 76 11.28 -20.24 1.35
CA GLY A 76 12.38 -21.01 0.77
C GLY A 76 13.72 -20.30 0.85
N GLU A 77 13.93 -19.52 1.93
CA GLU A 77 15.13 -18.72 2.16
C GLU A 77 15.40 -17.66 1.07
N GLN A 78 14.41 -17.34 0.24
CA GLN A 78 14.55 -16.35 -0.85
C GLN A 78 14.28 -14.91 -0.40
N ILE A 79 14.76 -14.53 0.78
CA ILE A 79 14.48 -13.20 1.37
C ILE A 79 15.05 -12.08 0.48
N GLU A 80 16.26 -12.25 -0.05
CA GLU A 80 16.90 -11.26 -0.93
C GLU A 80 16.10 -11.05 -2.22
N GLN A 81 15.72 -12.15 -2.88
CA GLN A 81 14.95 -12.11 -4.14
C GLN A 81 13.57 -11.51 -3.92
N SER A 82 12.92 -11.84 -2.79
CA SER A 82 11.63 -11.28 -2.40
C SER A 82 11.74 -9.77 -2.13
N ASN A 83 12.81 -9.32 -1.46
CA ASN A 83 13.08 -7.90 -1.23
C ASN A 83 13.35 -7.14 -2.53
N LEU A 84 14.15 -7.69 -3.44
CA LEU A 84 14.37 -7.12 -4.77
C LEU A 84 13.06 -6.99 -5.55
N LYS A 85 12.19 -8.00 -5.47
CA LYS A 85 10.87 -7.98 -6.09
C LYS A 85 9.99 -6.87 -5.51
N LEU A 86 9.93 -6.75 -4.19
CA LEU A 86 9.18 -5.68 -3.51
C LEU A 86 9.68 -4.29 -3.92
N GLN A 87 11.00 -4.09 -3.96
CA GLN A 87 11.61 -2.83 -4.40
C GLN A 87 11.30 -2.53 -5.87
N GLY A 88 11.34 -3.53 -6.74
CA GLY A 88 10.98 -3.42 -8.15
C GLY A 88 9.53 -2.96 -8.35
N ILE A 89 8.58 -3.63 -7.70
CA ILE A 89 7.14 -3.29 -7.78
C ILE A 89 6.91 -1.88 -7.21
N ARG A 90 7.52 -1.54 -6.07
CA ARG A 90 7.44 -0.19 -5.50
C ARG A 90 7.97 0.87 -6.47
N THR A 91 9.06 0.57 -7.16
CA THR A 91 9.66 1.48 -8.15
C THR A 91 8.71 1.68 -9.33
N GLN A 92 8.14 0.61 -9.87
CA GLN A 92 7.14 0.68 -10.93
C GLN A 92 5.90 1.48 -10.52
N LEU A 93 5.41 1.27 -9.29
CA LEU A 93 4.28 2.03 -8.74
C LEU A 93 4.58 3.53 -8.69
N LEU A 94 5.75 3.91 -8.18
CA LEU A 94 6.14 5.31 -8.11
C LEU A 94 6.31 5.93 -9.50
N LEU A 95 6.86 5.18 -10.47
CA LEU A 95 6.97 5.64 -11.85
C LEU A 95 5.58 5.86 -12.47
N GLU A 96 4.65 4.92 -12.27
CA GLU A 96 3.28 5.01 -12.78
C GLU A 96 2.56 6.25 -12.22
N LEU A 97 2.61 6.44 -10.90
CA LEU A 97 1.95 7.55 -10.21
C LEU A 97 2.55 8.93 -10.55
N ASN A 98 3.78 8.98 -11.07
CA ASN A 98 4.43 10.22 -11.48
C ASN A 98 4.17 10.60 -12.95
N LYS A 99 3.46 9.77 -13.72
CA LYS A 99 3.08 10.11 -15.10
C LYS A 99 2.08 11.28 -15.12
N PRO A 100 2.00 12.07 -16.21
CA PRO A 100 1.00 13.12 -16.35
C PRO A 100 -0.44 12.60 -16.25
N ASN A 101 -0.69 11.40 -16.77
CA ASN A 101 -1.97 10.68 -16.67
C ASN A 101 -1.69 9.26 -16.13
N PRO A 102 -1.64 9.07 -14.81
CA PRO A 102 -1.38 7.75 -14.22
C PRO A 102 -2.47 6.75 -14.57
N ASP A 103 -2.07 5.52 -14.88
CA ASP A 103 -2.96 4.37 -14.86
C ASP A 103 -3.21 3.97 -13.40
N TYR A 104 -4.34 4.44 -12.88
CA TYR A 104 -4.74 4.14 -11.51
C TYR A 104 -5.15 2.68 -11.31
N GLU A 105 -5.52 1.95 -12.37
CA GLU A 105 -5.82 0.52 -12.25
C GLU A 105 -4.55 -0.28 -12.06
N LEU A 106 -3.55 -0.04 -12.92
CA LEU A 106 -2.21 -0.60 -12.75
C LEU A 106 -1.62 -0.21 -11.39
N SER A 107 -1.78 1.05 -10.96
CA SER A 107 -1.30 1.49 -9.66
C SER A 107 -1.92 0.71 -8.50
N ARG A 108 -3.24 0.43 -8.54
CA ARG A 108 -3.91 -0.38 -7.51
C ARG A 108 -3.45 -1.82 -7.53
N GLN A 109 -3.19 -2.39 -8.71
CA GLN A 109 -2.59 -3.71 -8.84
C GLN A 109 -1.21 -3.77 -8.16
N LEU A 110 -0.33 -2.83 -8.48
CA LEU A 110 1.02 -2.76 -7.91
C LEU A 110 0.98 -2.53 -6.38
N ILE A 111 0.03 -1.71 -5.88
CA ILE A 111 -0.19 -1.54 -4.44
C ILE A 111 -0.62 -2.87 -3.80
N GLY A 112 -1.57 -3.59 -4.39
CA GLY A 112 -2.03 -4.89 -3.89
C GLY A 112 -0.89 -5.90 -3.79
N GLN A 113 -0.05 -5.98 -4.83
CA GLN A 113 1.14 -6.83 -4.87
C GLN A 113 2.19 -6.43 -3.81
N CYS A 114 2.46 -5.13 -3.64
CA CYS A 114 3.35 -4.65 -2.58
C CYS A 114 2.83 -5.03 -1.18
N LEU A 115 1.54 -4.87 -0.92
CA LEU A 115 0.94 -5.24 0.36
C LEU A 115 1.02 -6.74 0.62
N HIS A 116 0.84 -7.57 -0.42
CA HIS A 116 0.98 -9.02 -0.31
C HIS A 116 2.39 -9.40 0.12
N LEU A 117 3.40 -8.89 -0.58
CA LEU A 117 4.81 -9.12 -0.26
C LEU A 117 5.17 -8.66 1.16
N LEU A 118 4.67 -7.50 1.60
CA LEU A 118 4.88 -7.02 2.96
C LEU A 118 4.24 -7.95 4.00
N GLN A 119 3.02 -8.42 3.77
CA GLN A 119 2.36 -9.39 4.66
C GLN A 119 3.18 -10.67 4.77
N MET A 120 3.64 -11.21 3.64
CA MET A 120 4.44 -12.43 3.60
C MET A 120 5.80 -12.25 4.29
N PHE A 121 6.45 -11.10 4.14
CA PHE A 121 7.67 -10.79 4.89
C PHE A 121 7.41 -10.87 6.41
N TYR A 122 6.36 -10.24 6.91
CA TYR A 122 6.06 -10.24 8.34
C TYR A 122 5.59 -11.59 8.88
N SER A 123 5.03 -12.47 8.04
CA SER A 123 4.55 -13.79 8.47
C SER A 123 5.58 -14.91 8.31
N ASN A 124 6.46 -14.81 7.32
CA ASN A 124 7.31 -15.93 6.89
C ASN A 124 8.81 -15.67 7.16
N THR A 125 9.17 -14.53 7.75
CA THR A 125 10.56 -14.23 8.11
C THR A 125 10.71 -14.00 9.62
N ASN A 126 11.89 -14.35 10.13
CA ASN A 126 12.27 -14.08 11.51
C ASN A 126 12.88 -12.68 11.67
N TRP A 127 12.33 -11.67 10.98
CA TRP A 127 12.89 -10.32 10.92
C TRP A 127 13.09 -9.67 12.31
N ILE A 128 12.30 -10.09 13.31
CA ILE A 128 12.44 -9.62 14.69
C ILE A 128 13.63 -10.27 15.42
N GLU A 129 13.99 -11.50 15.03
CA GLU A 129 15.13 -12.25 15.57
C GLU A 129 16.45 -11.81 14.90
N ASP A 130 16.38 -11.30 13.67
CA ASP A 130 17.48 -10.74 12.89
C ASP A 130 17.98 -9.35 13.39
N ASN A 131 17.59 -8.93 14.59
CA ASN A 131 17.81 -7.60 15.19
C ASN A 131 19.29 -7.25 15.52
N GLY A 132 20.19 -7.31 14.53
CA GLY A 132 21.46 -6.59 14.52
C GLY A 132 22.74 -7.39 14.23
N ALA A 133 22.70 -8.73 14.10
CA ALA A 133 23.92 -9.53 13.99
C ALA A 133 24.40 -9.81 12.55
N ASN A 134 23.47 -9.98 11.60
CA ASN A 134 23.84 -10.37 10.24
C ASN A 134 23.36 -9.30 9.26
N LYS A 135 24.22 -8.29 9.05
CA LYS A 135 24.11 -7.48 7.84
C LYS A 135 24.34 -8.44 6.67
N TYR A 136 23.35 -8.63 5.82
CA TYR A 136 23.52 -9.28 4.52
C TYR A 136 24.61 -8.51 3.75
N THR A 137 25.87 -8.91 3.91
CA THR A 137 26.98 -8.47 3.08
C THR A 137 26.94 -9.34 1.84
N ALA A 138 26.44 -8.77 0.75
CA ALA A 138 26.59 -9.31 -0.58
C ALA A 138 28.08 -9.64 -0.83
N VAL A 139 28.33 -10.87 -1.29
CA VAL A 139 29.62 -11.33 -1.81
C VAL A 139 29.67 -11.06 -3.30
#